data_AF-A0A9X6SS42-F1
#
_entry.id   AF-A0A9X6SS42-F1
#
_cell.length_a   1.000
_cell.length_b   1.000
_cell.length_c   1.000
_cell.angle_alpha   90.00
_cell.angle_beta   90.00
_cell.angle_gamma   90.00
#
_symmetry.space_group_name_H-M   'P 1'
#
loop_
_entity.id
_entity.type
_entity.pdbx_description
1 polymer ?
#
loop_
_entity_poly.entity_id
_entity_poly.type
_entity_poly.pdbx_seq_one_letter_code
_entity_poly.pdbx_strand_id
1 'polypeptide(L)'
;MSIKEEILKKYNELNEFLQGIDIETLQKEYTRSELKELQSAIYGVKLRSLAYEISEVVDKMKKEEYPELLGVHHYPDLKEIDFLSEKQKIELDKYLVKFRKGNYVSNLWRIGNDSKLAKKIEQFLLDKRIVEKVFYVNCSRCSDNYLSKQLTETEKLELDELFKDPSKIEERQDKIEDGTLYEYCDECSYEINFERPSLLQYAELLKLVKERDKSLDNV
;
A
#
# COMPACT_ATOMS: atom_id res chain seq x y z
N MET A 1 16.56 -14.13 -40.97
CA MET A 1 16.72 -13.71 -39.57
C MET A 1 15.68 -12.65 -39.30
N SER A 2 14.83 -12.83 -38.30
CA SER A 2 13.77 -11.85 -37.99
C SER A 2 14.38 -10.62 -37.32
N ILE A 3 13.74 -9.45 -37.46
CA ILE A 3 14.20 -8.22 -36.78
C ILE A 3 14.28 -8.40 -35.25
N LYS A 4 13.44 -9.27 -34.68
CA LYS A 4 13.46 -9.62 -33.26
C LYS A 4 14.76 -10.33 -32.88
N GLU A 5 15.16 -11.32 -33.67
CA GLU A 5 16.42 -12.07 -33.49
C GLU A 5 17.62 -11.14 -33.64
N GLU A 6 17.60 -10.23 -34.60
CA GLU A 6 18.67 -9.27 -34.83
C GLU A 6 18.84 -8.29 -33.66
N ILE A 7 17.72 -7.76 -33.12
CA ILE A 7 17.73 -6.90 -31.94
C ILE A 7 18.35 -7.64 -30.75
N LEU A 8 17.86 -8.83 -30.43
CA LEU A 8 18.36 -9.61 -29.29
C LEU A 8 19.84 -9.95 -29.45
N LYS A 9 20.26 -10.32 -30.68
CA LYS A 9 21.66 -10.57 -30.98
C LYS A 9 22.53 -9.35 -30.69
N LYS A 10 22.11 -8.15 -31.12
CA LYS A 10 22.87 -6.90 -30.89
C LYS A 10 22.95 -6.52 -29.41
N TYR A 11 21.89 -6.74 -28.65
CA TYR A 11 21.91 -6.54 -27.20
C TYR A 11 22.89 -7.50 -26.52
N ASN A 12 22.90 -8.77 -26.93
CA ASN A 12 23.84 -9.77 -26.41
C ASN A 12 25.29 -9.43 -26.81
N GLU A 13 25.55 -9.06 -28.06
CA GLU A 13 26.88 -8.63 -28.53
C GLU A 13 27.42 -7.45 -27.71
N LEU A 14 26.58 -6.47 -27.39
CA LEU A 14 26.97 -5.34 -26.52
C LEU A 14 27.26 -5.80 -25.09
N ASN A 15 26.41 -6.66 -24.53
CA ASN A 15 26.60 -7.16 -23.17
C ASN A 15 27.87 -8.04 -23.05
N GLU A 16 28.12 -8.92 -24.01
CA GLU A 16 29.33 -9.73 -24.09
C GLU A 16 30.58 -8.86 -24.21
N PHE A 17 30.54 -7.81 -25.04
CA PHE A 17 31.62 -6.83 -25.12
C PHE A 17 31.88 -6.18 -23.76
N LEU A 18 30.84 -5.69 -23.08
CA LEU A 18 30.98 -5.05 -21.76
C LEU A 18 31.51 -6.02 -20.69
N GLN A 19 31.05 -7.27 -20.70
CA GLN A 19 31.54 -8.32 -19.80
C GLN A 19 33.00 -8.73 -20.09
N GLY A 20 33.46 -8.58 -21.34
CA GLY A 20 34.83 -8.83 -21.74
C GLY A 20 35.82 -7.74 -21.33
N ILE A 21 35.36 -6.60 -20.81
CA ILE A 21 36.23 -5.52 -20.33
C ILE A 21 36.78 -5.88 -18.95
N ASP A 22 38.09 -6.11 -18.87
CA ASP A 22 38.80 -6.29 -17.62
C ASP A 22 39.18 -4.95 -16.97
N ILE A 23 38.67 -4.72 -15.75
CA ILE A 23 38.94 -3.51 -14.98
C ILE A 23 40.41 -3.42 -14.55
N GLU A 24 41.08 -4.54 -14.29
CA GLU A 24 42.49 -4.52 -13.92
C GLU A 24 43.39 -4.04 -15.06
N THR A 25 43.03 -4.40 -16.30
CA THR A 25 43.70 -3.90 -17.52
C THR A 25 43.49 -2.40 -17.66
N LEU A 26 42.25 -1.90 -17.48
CA LEU A 26 41.98 -0.46 -17.52
C LEU A 26 42.76 0.33 -16.45
N GLN A 27 42.95 -0.25 -15.26
CA GLN A 27 43.72 0.39 -14.19
C GLN A 27 45.22 0.49 -14.51
N LYS A 28 45.77 -0.46 -15.28
CA LYS A 28 47.19 -0.47 -15.66
C LYS A 28 47.49 0.46 -16.83
N GLU A 29 46.54 0.61 -17.76
CA GLU A 29 46.73 1.36 -19.00
C GLU A 29 46.40 2.85 -18.89
N TYR A 30 45.51 3.24 -17.97
CA TYR A 30 45.00 4.61 -17.88
C TYR A 30 45.26 5.23 -16.51
N THR A 31 45.49 6.54 -16.50
CA THR A 31 45.58 7.32 -15.27
C THR A 31 44.21 7.54 -14.63
N ARG A 32 44.21 7.92 -13.35
CA ARG A 32 42.98 8.30 -12.63
C ARG A 32 42.17 9.40 -13.34
N SER A 33 42.83 10.37 -13.98
CA SER A 33 42.14 11.46 -14.67
C SER A 33 41.41 10.95 -15.92
N GLU A 34 42.10 10.15 -16.74
CA GLU A 34 41.54 9.57 -17.96
C GLU A 34 40.37 8.63 -17.67
N LEU A 35 40.47 7.81 -16.61
CA LEU A 35 39.36 6.96 -16.18
C LEU A 35 38.14 7.76 -15.72
N LYS A 36 38.35 8.93 -15.09
CA LYS A 36 37.26 9.82 -14.68
C LYS A 36 36.59 10.51 -15.87
N GLU A 37 37.38 10.87 -16.88
CA GLU A 37 36.86 11.40 -18.15
C GLU A 37 36.05 10.33 -18.90
N LEU A 38 36.57 9.11 -19.01
CA LEU A 38 35.85 7.98 -19.61
C LEU A 38 34.56 7.67 -18.86
N GLN A 39 34.58 7.62 -17.52
CA GLN A 39 33.39 7.42 -16.71
C GLN A 39 32.32 8.51 -17.00
N SER A 40 32.75 9.77 -17.05
CA SER A 40 31.85 10.90 -17.33
C SER A 40 31.26 10.81 -18.74
N ALA A 41 32.07 10.40 -19.73
CA ALA A 41 31.63 10.17 -21.09
C ALA A 41 30.60 9.03 -21.16
N ILE A 42 30.84 7.92 -20.48
CA ILE A 42 29.91 6.79 -20.39
C ILE A 42 28.56 7.23 -19.79
N TYR A 43 28.58 7.96 -18.67
CA TYR A 43 27.33 8.50 -18.09
C TYR A 43 26.63 9.51 -19.01
N GLY A 44 27.38 10.18 -19.89
CA GLY A 44 26.84 11.07 -20.91
C GLY A 44 26.13 10.33 -22.06
N VAL A 45 26.41 9.04 -22.26
CA VAL A 45 25.74 8.23 -23.29
C VAL A 45 24.33 7.87 -22.83
N LYS A 46 23.33 8.61 -23.33
CA LYS A 46 21.92 8.26 -23.14
C LYS A 46 21.54 7.10 -24.04
N LEU A 47 21.57 5.88 -23.49
CA LEU A 47 21.04 4.71 -24.18
C LEU A 47 19.51 4.75 -24.18
N ARG A 48 18.92 4.57 -25.37
CA ARG A 48 17.47 4.38 -25.54
C ARG A 48 17.06 3.07 -24.86
N SER A 49 15.99 3.09 -24.06
CA SER A 49 15.40 1.86 -23.52
C SER A 49 14.35 1.30 -24.47
N LEU A 50 14.80 0.54 -25.48
CA LEU A 50 13.89 -0.08 -26.45
C LEU A 50 12.86 -1.00 -25.76
N ALA A 51 13.26 -1.70 -24.69
CA ALA A 51 12.37 -2.55 -23.91
C ALA A 51 11.22 -1.75 -23.27
N TYR A 52 11.51 -0.57 -22.72
CA TYR A 52 10.50 0.32 -22.17
C TYR A 52 9.54 0.82 -23.25
N GLU A 53 10.05 1.24 -24.39
CA GLU A 53 9.19 1.72 -25.49
C GLU A 53 8.32 0.60 -26.08
N ILE A 54 8.85 -0.63 -26.19
CA ILE A 54 8.05 -1.80 -26.55
C ILE A 54 6.96 -2.03 -25.51
N SER A 55 7.28 -1.91 -24.20
CA SER A 55 6.29 -2.03 -23.13
C SER A 55 5.17 -0.99 -23.26
N GLU A 56 5.50 0.28 -23.57
CA GLU A 56 4.49 1.33 -23.78
C GLU A 56 3.57 1.02 -24.99
N VAL A 57 4.14 0.50 -26.08
CA VAL A 57 3.38 0.07 -27.26
C VAL A 57 2.48 -1.12 -26.91
N VAL A 58 3.01 -2.14 -26.23
CA VAL A 58 2.25 -3.30 -25.78
C VAL A 58 1.10 -2.88 -24.85
N ASP A 59 1.36 -2.00 -23.88
CA ASP A 59 0.33 -1.47 -22.98
C ASP A 59 -0.75 -0.68 -23.72
N LYS A 60 -0.37 0.05 -24.78
CA LYS A 60 -1.33 0.74 -25.65
C LYS A 60 -2.20 -0.25 -26.41
N MET A 61 -1.59 -1.25 -27.05
CA MET A 61 -2.30 -2.30 -27.78
C MET A 61 -3.26 -3.06 -26.86
N LYS A 62 -2.80 -3.43 -25.66
CA LYS A 62 -3.63 -4.07 -24.64
C LYS A 62 -4.89 -3.25 -24.30
N LYS A 63 -4.77 -1.92 -24.18
CA LYS A 63 -5.93 -1.04 -23.92
C LYS A 63 -6.86 -0.89 -25.13
N GLU A 64 -6.33 -1.04 -26.35
CA GLU A 64 -7.13 -1.06 -27.58
C GLU A 64 -7.90 -2.38 -27.72
N GLU A 65 -7.26 -3.50 -27.36
CA GLU A 65 -7.85 -4.85 -27.36
C GLU A 65 -8.88 -5.04 -26.23
N TYR A 66 -8.62 -4.46 -25.05
CA TYR A 66 -9.47 -4.56 -23.85
C TYR A 66 -9.81 -3.15 -23.30
N PRO A 67 -10.73 -2.40 -23.93
CA PRO A 67 -11.10 -1.05 -23.51
C PRO A 67 -11.65 -0.97 -22.07
N GLU A 68 -12.21 -2.06 -21.54
CA GLU A 68 -12.68 -2.17 -20.15
C GLU A 68 -11.60 -1.88 -19.11
N LEU A 69 -10.31 -2.08 -19.44
CA LEU A 69 -9.17 -1.74 -18.60
C LEU A 69 -9.03 -0.22 -18.33
N LEU A 70 -9.66 0.61 -19.17
CA LEU A 70 -9.66 2.06 -19.00
C LEU A 70 -10.66 2.53 -17.94
N GLY A 71 -11.61 1.68 -17.56
CA GLY A 71 -12.65 1.97 -16.57
C GLY A 71 -12.40 1.32 -15.21
N VAL A 72 -13.40 1.45 -14.34
CA VAL A 72 -13.48 0.69 -13.08
C VAL A 72 -13.73 -0.78 -13.41
N HIS A 73 -12.85 -1.67 -12.94
CA HIS A 73 -13.01 -3.11 -13.16
C HIS A 73 -12.60 -3.97 -11.97
N HIS A 74 -11.71 -3.50 -11.10
CA HIS A 74 -11.29 -4.29 -9.94
C HIS A 74 -12.34 -4.34 -8.83
N TYR A 75 -13.04 -3.22 -8.61
CA TYR A 75 -14.16 -3.13 -7.67
C TYR A 75 -15.38 -2.57 -8.42
N PRO A 76 -16.15 -3.43 -9.13
CA PRO A 76 -17.27 -2.98 -9.96
C PRO A 76 -18.30 -2.12 -9.22
N ASP A 77 -18.48 -2.31 -7.91
CA ASP A 77 -19.38 -1.50 -7.08
C ASP A 77 -19.05 -0.01 -7.14
N LEU A 78 -17.79 0.38 -7.38
CA LEU A 78 -17.39 1.79 -7.49
C LEU A 78 -18.06 2.51 -8.66
N LYS A 79 -18.58 1.77 -9.66
CA LYS A 79 -19.38 2.34 -10.76
C LYS A 79 -20.64 3.03 -10.25
N GLU A 80 -21.21 2.54 -9.15
CA GLU A 80 -22.45 3.04 -8.54
C GLU A 80 -22.27 4.36 -7.78
N ILE A 81 -21.03 4.83 -7.59
CA ILE A 81 -20.79 6.11 -6.90
C ILE A 81 -21.33 7.25 -7.78
N ASP A 82 -22.25 8.06 -7.26
CA ASP A 82 -22.86 9.18 -7.98
C ASP A 82 -22.17 10.53 -7.69
N PHE A 83 -21.40 10.61 -6.60
CA PHE A 83 -20.73 11.82 -6.15
C PHE A 83 -19.26 11.96 -6.60
N LEU A 84 -18.74 11.00 -7.38
CA LEU A 84 -17.40 11.04 -7.97
C LEU A 84 -17.48 11.13 -9.50
N SER A 85 -16.56 11.87 -10.11
CA SER A 85 -16.36 11.82 -11.55
C SER A 85 -15.78 10.45 -11.96
N GLU A 86 -15.99 10.05 -13.22
CA GLU A 86 -15.44 8.79 -13.75
C GLU A 86 -13.92 8.68 -13.56
N LYS A 87 -13.19 9.78 -13.75
CA LYS A 87 -11.75 9.84 -13.50
C LYS A 87 -11.40 9.50 -12.04
N GLN A 88 -12.14 10.05 -11.08
CA GLN A 88 -11.92 9.78 -9.66
C GLN A 88 -12.29 8.35 -9.27
N LYS A 89 -13.34 7.78 -9.88
CA LYS A 89 -13.68 6.37 -9.68
C LYS A 89 -12.56 5.45 -10.15
N ILE A 90 -11.99 5.72 -11.32
CA ILE A 90 -10.83 4.98 -11.86
C ILE A 90 -9.60 5.14 -10.96
N GLU A 91 -9.34 6.35 -10.46
CA GLU A 91 -8.24 6.59 -9.53
C GLU A 91 -8.43 5.86 -8.20
N LEU A 92 -9.65 5.82 -7.67
CA LEU A 92 -10.00 5.05 -6.47
C LEU A 92 -9.83 3.55 -6.70
N ASP A 93 -10.31 3.02 -7.84
CA ASP A 93 -10.15 1.61 -8.22
C ASP A 93 -8.68 1.21 -8.24
N LYS A 94 -7.85 1.98 -8.96
CA LYS A 94 -6.38 1.79 -9.01
C LYS A 94 -5.71 1.95 -7.65
N TYR A 95 -6.23 2.84 -6.80
CA TYR A 95 -5.69 3.06 -5.47
C TYR A 95 -5.93 1.82 -4.58
N LEU A 96 -7.14 1.27 -4.58
CA LEU A 96 -7.50 0.11 -3.79
C LEU A 96 -6.72 -1.15 -4.19
N VAL A 97 -6.37 -1.31 -5.47
CA VAL A 97 -5.55 -2.43 -5.98
C VAL A 97 -4.16 -2.49 -5.34
N LYS A 98 -3.64 -1.37 -4.83
CA LYS A 98 -2.33 -1.34 -4.13
C LYS A 98 -2.36 -2.08 -2.79
N PHE A 99 -3.55 -2.34 -2.26
CA PHE A 99 -3.74 -3.01 -0.98
C PHE A 99 -4.17 -4.46 -1.23
N ARG A 100 -3.55 -5.39 -0.51
CA ARG A 100 -4.03 -6.78 -0.46
C ARG A 100 -5.21 -6.86 0.50
N LYS A 101 -6.11 -7.82 0.29
CA LYS A 101 -7.14 -8.16 1.29
C LYS A 101 -6.46 -8.40 2.65
N GLY A 102 -7.05 -7.84 3.69
CA GLY A 102 -6.53 -7.86 5.05
C GLY A 102 -5.63 -6.67 5.41
N ASN A 103 -5.17 -5.88 4.43
CA ASN A 103 -4.35 -4.70 4.69
C ASN A 103 -5.20 -3.46 4.99
N TYR A 104 -4.59 -2.48 5.65
CA TYR A 104 -5.21 -1.20 5.96
C TYR A 104 -5.20 -0.24 4.78
N VAL A 105 -6.36 0.36 4.53
CA VAL A 105 -6.54 1.44 3.57
C VAL A 105 -6.45 2.75 4.33
N SER A 106 -5.64 3.67 3.82
CA SER A 106 -5.45 5.01 4.39
C SER A 106 -5.54 6.06 3.29
N ASN A 107 -5.37 7.35 3.64
CA ASN A 107 -5.12 8.42 2.67
C ASN A 107 -6.15 8.57 1.53
N LEU A 108 -7.43 8.22 1.76
CA LEU A 108 -8.52 8.38 0.79
C LEU A 108 -8.71 9.84 0.34
N TRP A 109 -8.24 10.82 1.14
CA TRP A 109 -8.22 12.23 0.77
C TRP A 109 -7.49 12.50 -0.55
N ARG A 110 -6.54 11.65 -0.97
CA ARG A 110 -5.78 11.83 -2.22
C ARG A 110 -6.63 11.71 -3.49
N ILE A 111 -7.82 11.10 -3.42
CA ILE A 111 -8.70 10.91 -4.59
C ILE A 111 -9.37 12.23 -5.04
N GLY A 112 -9.51 13.20 -4.14
CA GLY A 112 -10.07 14.50 -4.52
C GLY A 112 -9.57 15.69 -3.72
N ASN A 113 -8.51 15.52 -2.93
CA ASN A 113 -7.90 16.54 -2.06
C ASN A 113 -8.91 17.25 -1.15
N ASP A 114 -9.97 16.54 -0.73
CA ASP A 114 -11.05 17.05 0.11
C ASP A 114 -11.39 16.03 1.20
N SER A 115 -11.36 16.47 2.45
CA SER A 115 -11.67 15.64 3.63
C SER A 115 -13.16 15.28 3.71
N LYS A 116 -14.07 16.13 3.24
CA LYS A 116 -15.51 15.80 3.19
C LYS A 116 -15.77 14.72 2.15
N LEU A 117 -15.12 14.83 0.99
CA LEU A 117 -15.18 13.81 -0.03
C LEU A 117 -14.58 12.49 0.45
N ALA A 118 -13.44 12.53 1.15
CA ALA A 118 -12.81 11.34 1.73
C ALA A 118 -13.78 10.58 2.66
N LYS A 119 -14.53 11.30 3.51
CA LYS A 119 -15.56 10.69 4.38
C LYS A 119 -16.71 10.06 3.60
N LYS A 120 -17.15 10.68 2.50
CA LYS A 120 -18.17 10.07 1.62
C LYS A 120 -17.66 8.80 0.95
N ILE A 121 -16.40 8.81 0.49
CA ILE A 121 -15.74 7.62 -0.07
C ILE A 121 -15.67 6.52 0.98
N GLU A 122 -15.17 6.83 2.18
CA GLU A 122 -15.11 5.88 3.30
C GLU A 122 -16.48 5.25 3.58
N GLN A 123 -17.52 6.07 3.74
CA GLN A 123 -18.87 5.57 4.01
C GLN A 123 -19.36 4.65 2.88
N PHE A 124 -19.15 5.03 1.63
CA PHE A 124 -19.52 4.19 0.49
C PHE A 124 -18.78 2.84 0.51
N LEU A 125 -17.47 2.84 0.79
CA LEU A 125 -16.68 1.61 0.86
C LEU A 125 -17.15 0.69 1.99
N LEU A 126 -17.59 1.25 3.12
CA LEU A 126 -18.19 0.50 4.22
C LEU A 126 -19.54 -0.09 3.83
N ASP A 127 -20.43 0.72 3.22
CA ASP A 127 -21.76 0.30 2.79
C ASP A 127 -21.69 -0.85 1.77
N LYS A 128 -20.71 -0.80 0.86
CA LYS A 128 -20.45 -1.86 -0.14
C LYS A 128 -19.63 -3.03 0.40
N ARG A 129 -19.28 -3.01 1.69
CA ARG A 129 -18.42 -4.02 2.35
C ARG A 129 -17.12 -4.26 1.59
N ILE A 130 -16.57 -3.21 1.00
CA ILE A 130 -15.23 -3.22 0.40
C ILE A 130 -14.20 -3.15 1.54
N VAL A 131 -14.47 -2.30 2.51
CA VAL A 131 -13.69 -2.17 3.75
C VAL A 131 -14.58 -2.41 4.97
N GLU A 132 -13.94 -2.65 6.11
CA GLU A 132 -14.56 -2.66 7.44
C GLU A 132 -13.80 -1.71 8.37
N LYS A 133 -14.48 -1.20 9.41
CA LYS A 133 -13.80 -0.48 10.51
C LYS A 133 -13.24 -1.47 11.50
N VAL A 134 -11.98 -1.26 11.87
CA VAL A 134 -11.33 -1.98 12.96
C VAL A 134 -10.74 -0.99 13.93
N PHE A 135 -10.68 -1.40 15.19
CA PHE A 135 -10.29 -0.52 16.28
C PHE A 135 -9.11 -1.10 17.04
N TYR A 136 -8.29 -0.20 17.56
CA TYR A 136 -7.18 -0.52 18.46
C TYR A 136 -7.20 0.45 19.62
N VAL A 137 -6.98 -0.03 20.84
CA VAL A 137 -6.79 0.86 21.99
C VAL A 137 -5.42 1.52 21.87
N ASN A 138 -5.37 2.85 21.89
CA ASN A 138 -4.11 3.59 21.87
C ASN A 138 -3.48 3.65 23.25
N CYS A 139 -2.16 3.65 23.31
CA CYS A 139 -1.46 4.06 24.52
C CYS A 139 -1.76 5.52 24.84
N SER A 140 -2.39 5.78 25.99
CA SER A 140 -2.74 7.13 26.44
C SER A 140 -1.53 8.04 26.72
N ARG A 141 -0.33 7.46 26.85
CA ARG A 141 0.92 8.19 27.15
C ARG A 141 1.70 8.60 25.91
N CYS A 142 1.98 7.66 25.00
CA CYS A 142 2.78 7.95 23.79
C CYS A 142 1.94 8.03 22.51
N SER A 143 0.74 7.44 22.45
CA SER A 143 -0.07 7.31 21.23
C SER A 143 0.61 6.60 20.05
N ASP A 144 1.82 6.05 20.26
CA ASP A 144 2.64 5.43 19.22
C ASP A 144 2.50 3.90 19.16
N ASN A 145 1.84 3.28 20.15
CA ASN A 145 1.59 1.84 20.18
C ASN A 145 0.12 1.53 20.51
N TYR A 146 -0.31 0.35 20.09
CA TYR A 146 -1.63 -0.20 20.40
C TYR A 146 -1.56 -1.14 21.60
N LEU A 147 -2.51 -0.97 22.52
CA LEU A 147 -2.67 -1.74 23.75
C LEU A 147 -3.78 -2.78 23.64
N SER A 148 -4.10 -3.17 22.42
CA SER A 148 -5.08 -4.23 22.16
C SER A 148 -4.72 -4.98 20.89
N LYS A 149 -5.27 -6.19 20.76
CA LYS A 149 -5.44 -6.82 19.46
C LYS A 149 -6.40 -5.99 18.59
N GLN A 150 -6.57 -6.39 17.33
CA GLN A 150 -7.58 -5.82 16.45
C GLN A 150 -8.98 -6.08 17.02
N LEU A 151 -9.78 -5.02 17.17
CA LEU A 151 -11.15 -5.09 17.67
C LEU A 151 -12.16 -4.81 16.56
N THR A 152 -13.28 -5.51 16.62
CA THR A 152 -14.52 -5.15 15.91
C THR A 152 -15.23 -3.99 16.61
N GLU A 153 -16.22 -3.40 15.95
CA GLU A 153 -17.06 -2.35 16.55
C GLU A 153 -17.79 -2.86 17.80
N THR A 154 -18.27 -4.10 17.78
CA THR A 154 -18.92 -4.74 18.92
C THR A 154 -17.97 -4.90 20.11
N GLU A 155 -16.77 -5.45 19.89
CA GLU A 155 -15.77 -5.61 20.95
C GLU A 155 -15.32 -4.26 21.53
N LYS A 156 -15.17 -3.22 20.68
CA LYS A 156 -14.91 -1.86 21.15
C LYS A 156 -16.02 -1.37 22.08
N LEU A 157 -17.29 -1.54 21.70
CA LEU A 157 -18.42 -1.10 22.52
C LEU A 157 -18.50 -1.86 23.85
N GLU A 158 -18.23 -3.17 23.83
CA GLU A 158 -18.14 -3.98 25.05
C GLU A 158 -17.03 -3.49 25.99
N LEU A 159 -15.85 -3.17 25.45
CA LEU A 159 -14.76 -2.57 26.22
C LEU A 159 -15.13 -1.18 26.75
N ASP A 160 -15.77 -0.33 25.95
CA ASP A 160 -16.23 0.98 26.40
C ASP A 160 -17.20 0.88 27.59
N GLU A 161 -18.15 -0.06 27.57
CA GLU A 161 -19.07 -0.29 28.69
C GLU A 161 -18.36 -0.88 29.92
N LEU A 162 -17.39 -1.77 29.70
CA LEU A 162 -16.60 -2.36 30.77
C LEU A 162 -15.75 -1.32 31.53
N PHE A 163 -15.18 -0.35 30.82
CA PHE A 163 -14.35 0.71 31.42
C PHE A 163 -15.15 1.85 32.04
N LYS A 164 -16.45 1.98 31.74
CA LYS A 164 -17.35 2.95 32.40
C LYS A 164 -17.71 2.55 33.83
N ASP A 165 -17.79 1.25 34.12
CA ASP A 165 -18.21 0.73 35.42
C ASP A 165 -17.00 0.38 36.29
N PRO A 166 -16.62 1.19 37.31
CA PRO A 166 -15.44 0.96 38.13
C PRO A 166 -15.50 -0.33 38.97
N SER A 167 -16.66 -0.97 39.09
CA SER A 167 -16.81 -2.22 39.85
C SER A 167 -16.33 -3.47 39.09
N LYS A 168 -16.18 -3.38 37.76
CA LYS A 168 -15.85 -4.52 36.88
C LYS A 168 -14.36 -4.77 36.72
N ILE A 169 -13.62 -4.83 37.84
CA ILE A 169 -12.16 -5.01 37.80
C ILE A 169 -11.80 -6.41 37.30
N GLU A 170 -12.54 -7.44 37.74
CA GLU A 170 -12.28 -8.84 37.37
C GLU A 170 -12.46 -9.07 35.87
N GLU A 171 -13.55 -8.57 35.27
CA GLU A 171 -13.80 -8.75 33.84
C GLU A 171 -12.83 -7.94 32.96
N ARG A 172 -12.19 -6.89 33.50
CA ARG A 172 -11.08 -6.19 32.81
C ARG A 172 -9.80 -7.03 32.82
N GLN A 173 -9.52 -7.70 33.94
CA GLN A 173 -8.39 -8.60 34.06
C GLN A 173 -8.52 -9.75 33.06
N ASP A 174 -9.72 -10.31 32.89
CA ASP A 174 -10.01 -11.34 31.89
C ASP A 174 -9.62 -10.91 30.46
N LYS A 175 -9.78 -9.63 30.11
CA LYS A 175 -9.40 -9.09 28.79
C LYS A 175 -7.90 -8.99 28.56
N ILE A 176 -7.11 -8.98 29.63
CA ILE A 176 -5.65 -9.07 29.54
C ILE A 176 -5.25 -10.53 29.37
N GLU A 177 -5.85 -11.41 30.18
CA GLU A 177 -5.57 -12.84 30.16
C GLU A 177 -5.95 -13.49 28.82
N ASP A 178 -7.03 -13.05 28.19
CA ASP A 178 -7.46 -13.52 26.86
C ASP A 178 -6.71 -12.84 25.69
N GLY A 179 -5.78 -11.93 25.99
CA GLY A 179 -4.95 -11.19 25.02
C GLY A 179 -5.71 -10.13 24.20
N THR A 180 -6.92 -9.75 24.61
CA THR A 180 -7.65 -8.64 24.00
C THR A 180 -6.97 -7.30 24.27
N LEU A 181 -6.53 -7.09 25.51
CA LEU A 181 -5.77 -5.93 25.97
C LEU A 181 -4.36 -6.34 26.37
N TYR A 182 -3.42 -5.40 26.24
CA TYR A 182 -2.05 -5.57 26.71
C TYR A 182 -1.83 -4.76 27.99
N GLU A 183 -1.17 -5.37 28.96
CA GLU A 183 -0.94 -4.80 30.29
C GLU A 183 -0.04 -3.56 30.24
N TYR A 184 0.97 -3.58 29.36
CA TYR A 184 1.93 -2.50 29.22
C TYR A 184 2.21 -2.14 27.75
N CYS A 185 2.59 -0.89 27.55
CA CYS A 185 3.06 -0.39 26.26
C CYS A 185 4.54 -0.73 26.06
N ASP A 186 4.87 -1.51 25.03
CA ASP A 186 6.27 -1.82 24.70
C ASP A 186 7.14 -0.57 24.42
N GLU A 187 6.57 0.48 23.84
CA GLU A 187 7.31 1.69 23.46
C GLU A 187 7.66 2.63 24.63
N CYS A 188 6.80 2.75 25.65
CA CYS A 188 7.00 3.72 26.74
C CYS A 188 6.90 3.12 28.14
N SER A 189 6.79 1.80 28.22
CA SER A 189 6.62 1.01 29.45
C SER A 189 5.49 1.52 30.34
N TYR A 190 4.49 2.17 29.74
CA TYR A 190 3.29 2.61 30.44
C TYR A 190 2.40 1.41 30.71
N GLU A 191 2.16 1.15 31.98
CA GLU A 191 1.21 0.15 32.46
C GLU A 191 -0.19 0.78 32.53
N ILE A 192 -1.19 0.11 31.97
CA ILE A 192 -2.56 0.60 32.05
C ILE A 192 -3.01 0.51 33.51
N ASN A 193 -3.44 1.65 34.07
CA ASN A 193 -4.05 1.65 35.40
C ASN A 193 -5.53 1.27 35.30
N PHE A 194 -5.85 0.00 35.52
CA PHE A 194 -7.23 -0.52 35.44
C PHE A 194 -8.09 -0.20 36.67
N GLU A 195 -7.48 0.20 37.79
CA GLU A 195 -8.18 0.61 39.02
C GLU A 195 -8.77 2.03 38.90
N ARG A 196 -8.16 2.87 38.07
CA ARG A 196 -8.64 4.22 37.76
C ARG A 196 -9.00 4.30 36.28
N PRO A 197 -10.25 3.97 35.91
CA PRO A 197 -10.64 3.95 34.51
C PRO A 197 -10.46 5.35 33.91
N SER A 198 -9.44 5.49 33.08
CA SER A 198 -9.43 6.52 32.05
C SER A 198 -10.23 5.98 30.87
N LEU A 199 -11.00 6.85 30.22
CA LEU A 199 -11.72 6.45 29.01
C LEU A 199 -10.69 5.96 27.98
N LEU A 200 -10.90 4.75 27.46
CA LEU A 200 -10.08 4.19 26.41
C LEU A 200 -10.13 5.11 25.18
N GLN A 201 -8.96 5.35 24.60
CA GLN A 201 -8.84 6.06 23.33
C GLN A 201 -8.58 5.03 22.25
N TYR A 202 -9.21 5.18 21.09
CA TYR A 202 -9.08 4.22 20.00
C TYR A 202 -8.48 4.86 18.76
N ALA A 203 -7.59 4.13 18.10
CA ALA A 203 -7.33 4.32 16.69
C ALA A 203 -8.40 3.58 15.90
N GLU A 204 -8.97 4.27 14.91
CA GLU A 204 -9.90 3.70 13.94
C GLU A 204 -9.19 3.55 12.60
N LEU A 205 -9.19 2.34 12.06
CA LEU A 205 -8.56 2.01 10.78
C LEU A 205 -9.57 1.34 9.85
N LEU A 206 -9.38 1.53 8.54
CA LEU A 206 -10.16 0.85 7.51
C LEU A 206 -9.38 -0.36 7.01
N LYS A 207 -9.95 -1.56 7.12
CA LYS A 207 -9.34 -2.79 6.64
C LYS A 207 -10.03 -3.26 5.37
N LEU A 208 -9.27 -3.53 4.31
CA LEU A 208 -9.81 -4.04 3.05
C LEU A 208 -10.24 -5.50 3.22
N VAL A 209 -11.52 -5.80 2.98
CA VAL A 209 -12.09 -7.15 3.19
C VAL A 209 -12.60 -7.80 1.91
N LYS A 210 -12.93 -7.02 0.89
CA LYS A 210 -13.37 -7.54 -0.41
C LYS A 210 -12.18 -7.85 -1.29
N GLU A 211 -12.21 -9.03 -1.93
CA GLU A 211 -11.26 -9.35 -2.99
C GLU A 211 -11.56 -8.51 -4.23
N ARG A 212 -10.51 -8.06 -4.91
CA ARG A 212 -10.66 -7.44 -6.23
C ARG A 212 -11.04 -8.49 -7.26
N ASP A 213 -11.78 -8.07 -8.27
CA ASP A 213 -11.93 -8.82 -9.52
C ASP A 213 -10.57 -8.90 -10.24
N LYS A 214 -10.22 -10.12 -10.65
CA LYS A 214 -8.96 -10.48 -11.31
C LYS A 214 -9.18 -11.01 -12.73
N SER A 215 -10.42 -10.96 -13.22
CA SER A 215 -10.80 -11.47 -14.55
C SER A 215 -9.96 -10.85 -15.69
N LEU A 216 -9.49 -9.62 -15.50
CA LEU A 216 -8.69 -8.87 -16.46
C LEU A 216 -7.20 -8.74 -16.05
N ASP A 217 -6.72 -9.50 -15.06
CA ASP A 217 -5.30 -9.42 -14.65
C ASP A 217 -4.35 -10.01 -15.69
N ASN A 218 -4.81 -11.01 -16.45
CA ASN A 218 -4.00 -11.80 -17.38
C ASN A 218 -4.28 -11.52 -18.86
N VAL A 219 -5.14 -10.53 -19.16
CA VAL A 219 -5.30 -10.01 -20.52
C VAL A 219 -4.21 -9.03 -20.87
#